data_AF-A0A1A2RST0-F1
#
_entry.id   AF-A0A1A2RST0-F1
#
_cell.length_a   1.000
_cell.length_b   1.000
_cell.length_c   1.000
_cell.angle_alpha   90.00
_cell.angle_beta   90.00
_cell.angle_gamma   90.00
#
_symmetry.space_group_name_H-M   'P 1'
#
loop_
_entity.id
_entity.type
_entity.pdbx_description
1 polymer ?
#
loop_
_entity_poly.entity_id
_entity_poly.type
_entity_poly.pdbx_seq_one_letter_code
_entity_poly.pdbx_strand_id
1 'polypeptide(L)'
;MTTADHADRASSVPTSRKILCIVYGAIAVAALIATWSQTVTYVHSPTDFFVNFWRDTKTTAASRNITADALMLALSAVILMVTEARKYNLRFVWVYIVGSFFIAVSVMFPLFLVARELRLGTADAPRLRSTDTILLAVVAALAVAQTIWIDMG
;
A
#
# COMPACT_ATOMS: atom_id res chain seq x y z
N MET A 1 -0.13 32.76 -32.88
CA MET A 1 0.75 31.84 -32.13
C MET A 1 0.91 32.42 -30.73
N THR A 2 0.01 32.05 -29.82
CA THR A 2 -0.10 32.69 -28.49
C THR A 2 0.52 31.77 -27.44
N THR A 3 1.59 32.27 -26.84
CA THR A 3 2.38 31.69 -25.73
C THR A 3 1.55 31.24 -24.52
N ALA A 4 0.29 31.63 -24.41
CA ALA A 4 -0.64 31.19 -23.37
C ALA A 4 -1.05 29.70 -23.49
N ASP A 5 -1.16 29.15 -24.70
CA ASP A 5 -1.62 27.75 -24.90
C ASP A 5 -0.55 26.71 -24.53
N HIS A 6 0.72 27.14 -24.41
CA HIS A 6 1.83 26.28 -23.98
C HIS A 6 1.97 26.22 -22.46
N ALA A 7 1.43 27.21 -21.72
CA ALA A 7 1.47 27.23 -20.26
C ALA A 7 0.45 26.26 -19.65
N ASP A 8 -0.73 26.10 -20.27
CA ASP A 8 -1.79 25.23 -19.76
C ASP A 8 -1.55 23.73 -20.04
N ARG A 9 -0.74 23.43 -21.07
CA ARG A 9 -0.39 22.05 -21.44
C ARG A 9 0.78 21.47 -20.62
N ALA A 10 1.41 22.27 -19.75
CA ALA A 10 2.71 21.95 -19.15
C ALA A 10 2.67 21.09 -17.86
N SER A 11 1.52 20.81 -17.22
CA SER A 11 1.57 20.14 -15.91
C SER A 11 0.30 19.43 -15.45
N SER A 12 -0.52 18.89 -16.36
CA SER A 12 -1.61 18.01 -15.93
C SER A 12 -1.11 16.55 -15.82
N VAL A 13 -0.93 16.08 -14.59
CA VAL A 13 -0.82 14.63 -14.33
C VAL A 13 -2.01 13.94 -15.01
N PRO A 14 -1.81 12.89 -15.83
CA PRO A 14 -2.90 12.19 -16.51
C PRO A 14 -4.00 11.75 -15.51
N THR A 15 -5.28 11.89 -15.86
CA THR A 15 -6.41 11.60 -14.95
C THR A 15 -6.36 10.18 -14.37
N SER A 16 -6.00 9.18 -15.19
CA SER A 16 -5.83 7.78 -14.76
C SER A 16 -4.78 7.66 -13.63
N ARG A 17 -3.71 8.45 -13.69
CA ARG A 17 -2.65 8.46 -12.69
C ARG A 17 -3.10 9.11 -11.38
N LYS A 18 -3.89 10.19 -11.46
CA LYS A 18 -4.52 10.79 -10.27
C LYS A 18 -5.42 9.77 -9.57
N ILE A 19 -6.18 8.99 -10.34
CA ILE A 19 -7.03 7.92 -9.82
C ILE A 19 -6.17 6.85 -9.13
N LEU A 20 -5.07 6.39 -9.72
CA LEU A 20 -4.16 5.45 -9.06
C LEU A 20 -3.59 5.99 -7.75
N CYS A 21 -3.16 7.25 -7.71
CA CYS A 21 -2.70 7.88 -6.48
C CYS A 21 -3.79 7.92 -5.40
N ILE A 22 -5.03 8.25 -5.78
CA ILE A 22 -6.18 8.25 -4.87
C ILE A 22 -6.47 6.84 -4.37
N VAL A 23 -6.48 5.83 -5.25
CA VAL A 23 -6.74 4.43 -4.90
C VAL A 23 -5.66 3.91 -3.94
N TYR A 24 -4.38 4.10 -4.25
CA TYR A 24 -3.29 3.70 -3.36
C TYR A 24 -3.32 4.45 -2.03
N GLY A 25 -3.66 5.75 -2.04
CA GLY A 25 -3.88 6.53 -0.83
C GLY A 25 -5.02 5.99 0.02
N ALA A 26 -6.15 5.65 -0.60
CA ALA A 26 -7.30 5.06 0.09
C ALA A 26 -6.97 3.69 0.68
N ILE A 27 -6.24 2.83 -0.07
CA ILE A 27 -5.77 1.54 0.44
C ILE A 27 -4.83 1.74 1.63
N ALA A 28 -3.91 2.70 1.58
CA ALA A 28 -3.01 2.99 2.70
C ALA A 28 -3.78 3.41 3.95
N VAL A 29 -4.79 4.28 3.82
CA VAL A 29 -5.62 4.73 4.95
C VAL A 29 -6.44 3.58 5.51
N ALA A 30 -7.10 2.80 4.65
CA ALA A 30 -7.89 1.65 5.08
C ALA A 30 -7.02 0.59 5.80
N ALA A 31 -5.86 0.27 5.23
CA ALA A 31 -4.89 -0.63 5.84
C ALA A 31 -4.39 -0.09 7.18
N LEU A 32 -4.17 1.22 7.31
CA LEU A 32 -3.72 1.83 8.55
C LEU A 32 -4.77 1.67 9.64
N ILE A 33 -6.04 1.97 9.34
CA ILE A 33 -7.15 1.81 10.29
C ILE A 33 -7.29 0.34 10.72
N ALA A 34 -7.26 -0.59 9.76
CA ALA A 34 -7.38 -2.02 10.05
C ALA A 34 -6.22 -2.54 10.91
N THR A 35 -4.97 -2.23 10.55
CA THR A 35 -3.83 -2.74 11.32
C THR A 35 -3.69 -2.05 12.67
N TRP A 36 -3.95 -0.75 12.76
CA TRP A 36 -3.80 -0.02 14.03
C TRP A 36 -4.94 -0.26 15.01
N SER A 37 -6.18 -0.49 14.55
CA SER A 37 -7.29 -0.84 15.46
C SER A 37 -6.98 -2.09 16.29
N GLN A 38 -6.33 -3.08 15.67
CA GLN A 38 -5.90 -4.32 16.31
C GLN A 38 -4.59 -4.13 17.10
N THR A 39 -3.62 -3.41 16.52
CA THR A 39 -2.28 -3.22 17.11
C THR A 39 -2.29 -2.40 18.41
N VAL A 40 -3.21 -1.43 18.56
CA VAL A 40 -3.31 -0.59 19.77
C VAL A 40 -3.56 -1.41 21.04
N THR A 41 -4.08 -2.63 20.95
CA THR A 41 -4.22 -3.51 22.13
C THR A 41 -2.88 -3.97 22.73
N TYR A 42 -1.78 -3.89 21.97
CA TYR A 42 -0.46 -4.34 22.39
C TYR A 42 0.52 -3.19 22.72
N VAL A 43 0.15 -1.92 22.49
CA VAL A 43 1.08 -0.78 22.67
C VAL A 43 1.26 -0.32 24.12
N HIS A 44 0.60 -0.99 25.07
CA HIS A 44 0.69 -0.68 26.50
C HIS A 44 2.09 -0.94 27.09
N SER A 45 2.87 -1.83 26.48
CA SER A 45 4.25 -2.13 26.86
C SER A 45 5.05 -2.57 25.62
N PRO A 46 6.35 -2.20 25.50
CA PRO A 46 7.20 -2.74 24.43
C PRO A 46 7.22 -4.28 24.42
N THR A 47 7.13 -4.89 25.59
CA THR A 47 7.06 -6.35 25.75
C THR A 47 5.78 -6.94 25.17
N ASP A 48 4.64 -6.28 25.35
CA ASP A 48 3.35 -6.73 24.79
C ASP A 48 3.36 -6.62 23.27
N PHE A 49 3.90 -5.52 22.73
CA PHE A 49 4.01 -5.28 21.30
C PHE A 49 5.00 -6.22 20.60
N PHE A 50 6.17 -6.50 21.19
CA PHE A 50 7.19 -7.33 20.52
C PHE A 50 7.08 -8.82 20.85
N VAL A 51 6.64 -9.20 22.05
CA VAL A 51 6.60 -10.60 22.51
C VAL A 51 5.20 -11.18 22.40
N ASN A 52 4.19 -10.52 22.96
CA ASN A 52 2.84 -11.08 23.01
C ASN A 52 2.16 -11.06 21.63
N PHE A 53 2.29 -9.96 20.87
CA PHE A 53 1.85 -9.89 19.48
C PHE A 53 2.41 -11.05 18.63
N TRP A 54 3.73 -11.30 18.71
CA TRP A 54 4.36 -12.35 17.91
C TRP A 54 4.05 -13.76 18.41
N ARG A 55 3.77 -13.91 19.71
CA ARG A 55 3.27 -15.17 20.27
C ARG A 55 1.88 -15.47 19.70
N ASP A 56 0.96 -14.51 19.74
CA ASP A 56 -0.43 -14.67 19.32
C ASP A 56 -0.55 -14.96 17.83
N THR A 57 0.30 -14.32 17.03
CA THR A 57 0.47 -14.53 15.60
C THR A 57 0.81 -16.00 15.23
N LYS A 58 1.34 -16.81 16.15
CA LYS A 58 1.74 -18.21 15.91
C LYS A 58 0.93 -19.25 16.69
N THR A 59 -0.12 -18.84 17.40
CA THR A 59 -0.91 -19.73 18.28
C THR A 59 -1.71 -20.78 17.54
N THR A 60 -2.25 -20.46 16.37
CA THR A 60 -3.09 -21.37 15.58
C THR A 60 -2.46 -21.70 14.24
N ALA A 61 -2.88 -22.81 13.61
CA ALA A 61 -2.43 -23.15 12.27
C ALA A 61 -2.81 -22.07 11.24
N ALA A 62 -3.99 -21.45 11.40
CA ALA A 62 -4.48 -20.38 10.55
C ALA A 62 -3.62 -19.11 10.70
N SER A 63 -3.33 -18.69 11.94
CA SER A 63 -2.51 -17.50 12.20
C SER A 63 -1.08 -17.70 11.67
N ARG A 64 -0.49 -18.89 11.87
CA ARG A 64 0.85 -19.20 11.34
C ARG A 64 0.90 -19.16 9.81
N ASN A 65 -0.14 -19.66 9.14
CA ASN A 65 -0.23 -19.64 7.68
C ASN A 65 -0.32 -18.20 7.14
N ILE A 66 -1.24 -17.39 7.67
CA ILE A 66 -1.42 -15.98 7.27
C ILE A 66 -0.15 -15.16 7.53
N THR A 67 0.54 -15.43 8.63
CA THR A 67 1.80 -14.75 8.96
C THR A 67 2.89 -15.08 7.96
N ALA A 68 3.05 -16.35 7.61
CA ALA A 68 4.03 -16.78 6.62
C ALA A 68 3.73 -16.15 5.25
N ASP A 69 2.46 -16.15 4.83
CA ASP A 69 2.01 -15.51 3.60
C ASP A 69 2.33 -14.01 3.59
N ALA A 70 1.97 -13.28 4.65
CA ALA A 70 2.26 -11.85 4.79
C ALA A 70 3.76 -11.55 4.75
N LEU A 71 4.60 -12.38 5.36
CA LEU A 71 6.07 -12.22 5.32
C LEU A 71 6.64 -12.44 3.92
N MET A 72 6.14 -13.43 3.18
CA MET A 72 6.60 -13.70 1.80
C MET A 72 6.14 -12.59 0.83
N LEU A 73 4.91 -12.10 0.99
CA LEU A 73 4.41 -10.94 0.26
C LEU A 73 5.24 -9.70 0.59
N ALA A 74 5.55 -9.46 1.87
CA ALA A 74 6.37 -8.35 2.30
C ALA A 74 7.79 -8.40 1.71
N LEU A 75 8.41 -9.57 1.67
CA LEU A 75 9.71 -9.75 1.04
C LEU A 75 9.65 -9.38 -0.45
N SER A 76 8.62 -9.85 -1.15
CA SER A 76 8.40 -9.55 -2.57
C SER A 76 8.18 -8.04 -2.80
N ALA A 77 7.39 -7.40 -1.94
CA ALA A 77 7.14 -5.96 -1.95
C ALA A 77 8.43 -5.16 -1.69
N VAL A 78 9.27 -5.55 -0.72
CA VAL A 78 10.55 -4.90 -0.44
C VAL A 78 11.50 -5.01 -1.64
N ILE A 79 11.58 -6.17 -2.28
CA ILE A 79 12.38 -6.35 -3.51
C ILE A 79 11.89 -5.40 -4.61
N LEU A 80 10.58 -5.30 -4.83
CA LEU A 80 9.99 -4.35 -5.78
C LEU A 80 10.34 -2.90 -5.40
N MET A 81 10.18 -2.53 -4.13
CA MET A 81 10.48 -1.19 -3.64
C MET A 81 11.93 -0.80 -3.94
N VAL A 82 12.88 -1.69 -3.62
CA VAL A 82 14.31 -1.43 -3.85
C VAL A 82 14.62 -1.34 -5.33
N THR A 83 14.17 -2.30 -6.15
CA THR A 83 14.47 -2.33 -7.58
C THR A 83 13.89 -1.11 -8.31
N GLU A 84 12.64 -0.76 -8.06
CA GLU A 84 11.98 0.40 -8.65
C GLU A 84 12.56 1.71 -8.10
N ALA A 85 12.95 1.76 -6.82
CA ALA A 85 13.62 2.94 -6.27
C ALA A 85 14.95 3.23 -6.95
N ARG A 86 15.74 2.20 -7.26
CA ARG A 86 16.98 2.36 -8.03
C ARG A 86 16.70 2.78 -9.48
N LYS A 87 15.67 2.21 -10.10
CA LYS A 87 15.28 2.53 -11.49
C LYS A 87 14.82 3.98 -11.66
N TYR A 88 14.04 4.51 -10.72
CA TYR A 88 13.47 5.87 -10.79
C TYR A 88 14.15 6.89 -9.86
N ASN A 89 15.33 6.57 -9.31
CA ASN A 89 16.11 7.42 -8.41
C ASN A 89 15.30 7.98 -7.21
N LEU A 90 14.46 7.12 -6.61
CA LEU A 90 13.75 7.45 -5.36
C LEU A 90 14.71 7.41 -4.17
N ARG A 91 15.06 8.58 -3.63
CA ARG A 91 16.08 8.69 -2.56
C ARG A 91 15.67 8.11 -1.20
N PHE A 92 14.37 7.95 -0.93
CA PHE A 92 13.84 7.64 0.41
C PHE A 92 13.24 6.23 0.54
N VAL A 93 13.65 5.25 -0.28
CA VAL A 93 13.10 3.88 -0.23
C VAL A 93 13.16 3.24 1.15
N TRP A 94 14.25 3.49 1.89
CA TRP A 94 14.43 2.94 3.24
C TRP A 94 13.43 3.49 4.25
N VAL A 95 12.89 4.70 4.07
CA VAL A 95 11.82 5.22 4.93
C VAL A 95 10.57 4.35 4.80
N TYR A 96 10.24 3.90 3.58
CA TYR A 96 9.11 3.00 3.35
C TYR A 96 9.37 1.60 3.91
N ILE A 97 10.60 1.08 3.76
CA ILE A 97 10.97 -0.25 4.29
C ILE A 97 10.95 -0.25 5.82
N VAL A 98 11.60 0.74 6.45
CA VAL A 98 11.61 0.88 7.91
C VAL A 98 10.20 1.17 8.42
N GLY A 99 9.46 2.06 7.76
CA GLY A 99 8.06 2.30 8.08
C GLY A 99 7.20 1.05 7.95
N SER A 100 7.50 0.13 7.02
CA SER A 100 6.75 -1.12 6.84
C SER A 100 6.91 -2.05 8.04
N PHE A 101 8.08 -2.00 8.68
CA PHE A 101 8.36 -2.76 9.89
C PHE A 101 7.61 -2.22 11.11
N PHE A 102 7.46 -0.89 11.20
CA PHE A 102 6.83 -0.24 12.37
C PHE A 102 5.32 -0.01 12.25
N ILE A 103 4.79 0.19 11.03
CA ILE A 103 3.39 0.58 10.80
C ILE A 103 2.62 -0.60 10.21
N ALA A 104 2.99 -0.98 8.99
CA ALA A 104 2.55 -2.18 8.29
C ALA A 104 3.01 -2.09 6.84
N VAL A 105 3.40 -3.23 6.27
CA VAL A 105 3.73 -3.34 4.84
C VAL A 105 2.53 -2.96 3.97
N SER A 106 1.30 -3.31 4.39
CA SER A 106 0.05 -3.00 3.70
C SER A 106 -0.27 -1.50 3.61
N VAL A 107 0.36 -0.65 4.44
CA VAL A 107 0.23 0.82 4.41
C VAL A 107 1.36 1.44 3.60
N MET A 108 2.59 1.01 3.87
CA MET A 108 3.80 1.61 3.31
C MET A 108 4.03 1.22 1.85
N PHE A 109 3.57 0.04 1.45
CA PHE A 109 3.63 -0.38 0.05
C PHE A 109 2.78 0.49 -0.88
N PRO A 110 1.49 0.73 -0.62
CA PRO A 110 0.72 1.68 -1.41
C PRO A 110 1.30 3.11 -1.40
N LEU A 111 1.80 3.59 -0.25
CA LEU A 111 2.46 4.91 -0.18
C LEU A 111 3.71 4.98 -1.07
N PHE A 112 4.50 3.91 -1.13
CA PHE A 112 5.61 3.80 -2.06
C PHE A 112 5.12 3.83 -3.51
N LEU A 113 4.03 3.14 -3.83
CA LEU A 113 3.44 3.17 -5.18
C LEU A 113 2.99 4.58 -5.58
N VAL A 114 2.41 5.37 -4.67
CA VAL A 114 2.10 6.79 -4.93
C VAL A 114 3.36 7.59 -5.26
N ALA A 115 4.40 7.48 -4.42
CA ALA A 115 5.66 8.21 -4.63
C ALA A 115 6.35 7.83 -5.94
N ARG A 116 6.28 6.54 -6.29
CA ARG A 116 6.74 6.01 -7.57
C ARG A 116 5.94 6.58 -8.73
N GLU A 117 4.61 6.57 -8.64
CA GLU A 117 3.72 7.07 -9.68
C GLU A 117 3.91 8.58 -9.95
N LEU A 118 4.21 9.36 -8.92
CA LEU A 118 4.59 10.77 -9.05
C LEU A 118 5.93 10.97 -9.81
N ARG A 119 6.87 10.03 -9.69
CA ARG A 119 8.19 10.07 -10.38
C ARG A 119 8.12 9.60 -11.83
N LEU A 120 7.18 8.74 -12.17
CA LEU A 120 6.99 8.18 -13.52
C LEU A 120 6.58 9.22 -14.59
N GLY A 121 6.35 10.49 -14.24
CA GLY A 121 6.12 11.58 -15.21
C GLY A 121 4.97 11.36 -16.21
N THR A 122 5.07 11.92 -17.41
CA THR A 122 4.07 11.81 -18.50
C THR A 122 4.12 10.48 -19.29
N ALA A 123 4.85 9.46 -18.82
CA ALA A 123 4.81 8.13 -19.44
C ALA A 123 3.37 7.61 -19.46
N ASP A 124 2.93 7.05 -20.59
CA ASP A 124 1.55 6.64 -20.85
C ASP A 124 0.93 5.96 -19.63
N ALA A 125 -0.13 6.57 -19.10
CA ALA A 125 -0.86 5.99 -18.00
C ALA A 125 -1.46 4.64 -18.45
N PRO A 126 -1.48 3.61 -17.59
CA PRO A 126 -2.04 2.31 -17.95
C PRO A 126 -3.48 2.49 -18.46
N ARG A 127 -3.75 2.05 -19.70
CA ARG A 127 -5.11 1.97 -20.24
C ARG A 127 -5.75 0.70 -19.70
N LEU A 128 -6.48 0.82 -18.59
CA LEU A 128 -7.29 -0.26 -18.03
C LEU A 128 -8.48 -0.53 -18.93
N ARG A 129 -8.75 -1.79 -19.25
CA ARG A 129 -9.97 -2.19 -19.94
C ARG A 129 -11.14 -2.09 -18.94
N SER A 130 -12.35 -1.78 -19.41
CA SER A 130 -13.52 -1.69 -18.52
C SER A 130 -13.75 -2.96 -17.70
N THR A 131 -13.42 -4.13 -18.26
CA THR A 131 -13.44 -5.41 -17.55
C THR A 131 -12.51 -5.43 -16.35
N ASP A 132 -11.29 -4.92 -16.49
CA ASP A 132 -10.30 -4.87 -15.41
C ASP A 132 -10.77 -3.94 -14.29
N THR A 133 -11.38 -2.80 -14.65
CA THR A 133 -11.95 -1.87 -13.67
C THR A 133 -13.08 -2.50 -12.86
N ILE A 134 -13.99 -3.23 -13.51
CA ILE A 134 -15.10 -3.92 -12.83
C ILE A 134 -14.55 -5.00 -11.90
N LEU A 135 -13.62 -5.83 -12.38
CA LEU A 135 -13.00 -6.88 -11.58
C LEU A 135 -12.26 -6.32 -10.36
N LEU A 136 -11.50 -5.23 -10.55
CA LEU A 136 -10.82 -4.55 -9.44
C LEU A 136 -11.79 -3.99 -8.41
N ALA A 137 -12.92 -3.40 -8.85
CA ALA A 137 -13.93 -2.90 -7.94
C ALA A 137 -14.57 -4.02 -7.10
N VAL A 138 -14.84 -5.18 -7.73
CA VAL A 138 -15.35 -6.37 -7.02
C VAL A 138 -14.33 -6.87 -6.01
N VAL A 139 -13.06 -7.01 -6.38
CA VAL A 139 -11.99 -7.44 -5.47
C VAL A 139 -11.85 -6.47 -4.30
N ALA A 140 -11.91 -5.17 -4.55
CA ALA A 140 -11.83 -4.16 -3.50
C ALA A 140 -13.02 -4.25 -2.53
N ALA A 141 -14.24 -4.41 -3.04
CA ALA A 141 -15.44 -4.58 -2.22
C ALA A 141 -15.36 -5.84 -1.35
N LEU A 142 -14.90 -6.96 -1.92
CA LEU A 142 -14.70 -8.21 -1.18
C LEU A 142 -13.63 -8.08 -0.09
N ALA A 143 -12.51 -7.40 -0.39
CA ALA A 143 -11.47 -7.16 0.59
C ALA A 143 -11.99 -6.32 1.77
N VAL A 144 -12.72 -5.22 1.49
CA VAL A 144 -13.32 -4.37 2.52
C VAL A 144 -14.34 -5.16 3.36
N ALA A 145 -15.21 -5.94 2.73
CA ALA A 145 -16.17 -6.77 3.43
C ALA A 145 -15.49 -7.80 4.36
N GLN A 146 -14.41 -8.42 3.90
CA GLN A 146 -13.67 -9.39 4.70
C GLN A 146 -12.92 -8.73 5.86
N THR A 147 -12.33 -7.54 5.68
CA THR A 147 -11.74 -6.76 6.78
C THR A 147 -12.77 -6.43 7.84
N ILE A 148 -13.94 -5.93 7.42
CA ILE A 148 -15.04 -5.57 8.32
C ILE A 148 -15.56 -6.81 9.08
N TRP A 149 -15.66 -7.96 8.42
CA TRP A 149 -16.06 -9.21 9.07
C TRP A 149 -15.07 -9.64 10.15
N ILE A 150 -13.77 -9.55 9.86
CA ILE A 150 -12.70 -9.89 10.83
C ILE A 150 -12.75 -8.93 12.03
N ASP A 151 -12.98 -7.64 11.81
CA ASP A 151 -13.04 -6.66 12.90
C ASP A 151 -14.31 -6.79 13.78
N MET A 152 -15.37 -7.43 13.27
CA MET A 152 -16.62 -7.66 14.01
C MET A 152 -16.70 -9.01 14.75
N GLY A 153 -15.78 -9.94 14.47
CA GLY A 153 -15.76 -11.29 15.04
C GLY A 153 -14.80 -11.43 16.20
#